data_AF-N1RWQ1-F1
#
_entry.id   AF-N1RWQ1-F1
#
_cell.length_a   1.000
_cell.length_b   1.000
_cell.length_c   1.000
_cell.angle_alpha   90.00
_cell.angle_beta   90.00
_cell.angle_gamma   90.00
#
_symmetry.space_group_name_H-M   'P 1'
#
loop_
_entity.id
_entity.type
_entity.pdbx_description
1 polymer ?
#
loop_
_entity_poly.entity_id
_entity_poly.type
_entity_poly.pdbx_seq_one_letter_code
_entity_poly.pdbx_strand_id
1 'polypeptide(L)'
;MARLLLMNGGEHIAVILLLDGYKPMESFSRLQIEMLCSDCPIPMIPISTTQDFADCLESLRRNCIRKNSAVNTEQRATHKNLVCWCVEGKPLSRDQVNVLTGITSGFRGFADLYSSPGGRATICEYLGDSDGERVVSFLSNGPPQVRKQPGVTYAHNNKYPQGNGVSQVEAEPIRAMLQPPS
;
A
#
# COMPACT_ATOMS: atom_id res chain seq x y z
N MET A 1 -0.91 7.05 -22.24
CA MET A 1 -0.71 6.99 -20.77
C MET A 1 -0.86 5.59 -20.16
N ALA A 2 -1.69 4.69 -20.70
CA ALA A 2 -1.94 3.36 -20.10
C ALA A 2 -0.73 2.39 -20.02
N ARG A 3 0.29 2.54 -20.88
CA ARG A 3 1.43 1.58 -20.91
C ARG A 3 2.44 1.74 -19.77
N LEU A 4 2.54 2.93 -19.14
CA LEU A 4 3.50 3.19 -18.07
C LEU A 4 2.99 2.72 -16.69
N LEU A 5 1.67 2.68 -16.49
CA LEU A 5 1.03 2.13 -15.28
C LEU A 5 1.29 0.61 -15.11
N LEU A 6 1.66 -0.09 -16.19
CA LEU A 6 1.85 -1.54 -16.20
C LEU A 6 3.22 -1.98 -15.64
N MET A 7 4.17 -1.06 -15.43
CA MET A 7 5.49 -1.37 -14.87
C MET A 7 5.55 -0.90 -13.41
N ASN A 8 5.49 -1.84 -12.47
CA ASN A 8 5.58 -1.59 -11.01
C ASN A 8 4.67 -0.48 -10.46
N GLY A 9 3.46 -0.31 -11.02
CA GLY A 9 2.51 0.69 -10.54
C GLY A 9 2.99 2.15 -10.61
N GLY A 10 4.02 2.45 -11.42
CA GLY A 10 4.57 3.80 -11.56
C GLY A 10 5.57 4.22 -10.47
N GLU A 11 5.93 3.32 -9.54
CA GLU A 11 6.72 3.68 -8.35
C GLU A 11 8.20 4.02 -8.65
N HIS A 12 8.75 3.50 -9.76
CA HIS A 12 10.18 3.63 -10.09
C HIS A 12 10.42 4.04 -11.55
N ILE A 13 9.74 5.08 -12.00
CA ILE A 13 9.88 5.61 -13.36
C ILE A 13 10.51 7.00 -13.29
N ALA A 14 11.52 7.25 -14.12
CA ALA A 14 12.05 8.58 -14.39
C ALA A 14 12.31 8.71 -15.90
N VAL A 15 12.09 9.91 -16.44
CA VAL A 15 12.38 10.23 -17.84
C VAL A 15 13.62 11.11 -17.88
N ILE A 16 14.64 10.69 -18.61
CA ILE A 16 15.85 11.48 -18.83
C ILE A 16 15.74 12.16 -20.18
N LEU A 17 15.85 13.48 -20.20
CA LEU A 17 15.71 14.30 -21.41
C LEU A 17 17.06 14.94 -21.74
N LEU A 18 17.63 14.58 -22.88
CA LEU A 18 18.76 15.31 -23.45
C LEU A 18 18.23 16.60 -24.05
N LEU A 19 18.70 17.71 -23.52
CA LEU A 19 18.25 19.02 -23.96
C LEU A 19 19.23 19.61 -24.95
N ASP A 20 18.73 19.88 -26.15
CA ASP A 20 19.50 20.43 -27.26
C ASP A 20 18.69 21.55 -27.95
N GLY A 21 19.38 22.42 -28.68
CA GLY A 21 18.79 23.49 -29.48
C GLY A 21 18.65 24.85 -28.77
N TYR A 22 17.70 25.66 -29.23
CA TYR A 22 17.55 27.05 -28.77
C TYR A 22 16.75 27.13 -27.47
N LYS A 23 17.35 27.75 -26.44
CA LYS A 23 16.77 27.93 -25.09
C LYS A 23 16.19 26.63 -24.48
N PRO A 24 17.00 25.57 -24.35
CA PRO A 24 16.56 24.25 -23.90
C PRO A 24 15.88 24.26 -22.53
N MET A 25 16.38 25.08 -21.60
CA MET A 25 15.81 25.24 -20.25
C MET A 25 14.45 25.92 -20.25
N GLU A 26 14.18 26.85 -21.16
CA GLU A 26 12.88 27.52 -21.24
C GLU A 26 11.81 26.52 -21.69
N SER A 27 12.12 25.73 -22.72
CA SER A 27 11.25 24.66 -23.23
C SER A 27 11.02 23.56 -22.19
N PHE A 28 12.08 23.14 -21.50
CA PHE A 28 11.97 22.16 -20.41
C PHE A 28 11.11 22.67 -19.25
N SER A 29 11.24 23.94 -18.86
CA SER A 29 10.42 24.51 -17.78
C SER A 29 8.94 24.52 -18.15
N ARG A 30 8.59 24.86 -19.40
CA ARG A 30 7.21 24.79 -19.90
C ARG A 30 6.68 23.36 -19.84
N LEU A 31 7.47 22.39 -20.29
CA LEU A 31 7.12 20.97 -20.23
C LEU A 31 6.90 20.50 -18.77
N GLN A 32 7.74 20.93 -17.83
CA GLN A 32 7.54 20.63 -16.41
C GLN A 32 6.20 21.17 -15.89
N ILE A 33 5.83 22.40 -16.25
CA ILE A 33 4.56 23.01 -15.85
C ILE A 33 3.37 22.23 -16.42
N GLU A 34 3.42 21.85 -17.69
CA GLU A 34 2.37 21.04 -18.32
C GLU A 34 2.20 19.68 -17.63
N MET A 35 3.30 19.06 -17.22
CA MET A 35 3.28 17.77 -16.52
C MET A 35 2.82 17.86 -15.06
N LEU A 36 2.99 19.00 -14.39
CA LEU A 36 2.47 19.21 -13.02
C LEU A 36 0.94 19.13 -12.94
N CYS A 37 0.25 19.40 -14.05
CA CYS A 37 -1.21 19.30 -14.13
C CYS A 37 -1.71 17.88 -14.41
N SER A 38 -0.82 16.88 -14.50
CA SER A 38 -1.20 15.48 -14.71
C SER A 38 -1.39 14.73 -13.39
N ASP A 39 -2.34 13.80 -13.36
CA ASP A 39 -2.70 13.02 -12.15
C ASP A 39 -1.57 12.12 -11.61
N CYS A 40 -0.50 11.92 -12.39
CA CYS A 40 0.68 11.15 -12.02
C CYS A 40 1.97 11.84 -12.51
N PRO A 41 2.60 12.73 -11.72
CA PRO A 41 3.80 13.42 -12.15
C PRO A 41 4.98 12.45 -12.24
N ILE A 42 5.41 12.16 -13.46
CA ILE A 42 6.63 11.37 -13.72
C ILE A 42 7.83 12.31 -13.55
N PRO A 43 8.84 11.96 -12.72
CA PRO A 43 10.04 12.79 -12.57
C PRO A 43 10.82 12.86 -13.88
N MET A 44 11.07 14.09 -14.34
CA MET A 44 11.86 14.38 -15.53
C MET A 44 13.22 14.97 -15.14
N ILE A 45 14.30 14.39 -15.66
CA ILE A 45 15.68 14.76 -15.34
C ILE A 45 16.32 15.31 -16.62
N PRO A 46 16.66 16.61 -16.65
CA PRO A 46 17.33 17.19 -17.79
C PRO A 46 18.82 16.85 -17.76
N ILE A 47 19.39 16.50 -18.91
CA ILE A 47 20.83 16.41 -19.13
C ILE A 47 21.23 17.31 -20.31
N SER A 48 22.43 17.89 -20.25
CA SER A 48 22.92 18.82 -21.27
C SER A 48 23.77 18.13 -22.33
N THR A 49 24.38 17.00 -21.99
CA THR A 49 25.19 16.21 -22.92
C THR A 49 24.93 14.72 -22.75
N THR A 50 25.30 13.93 -23.75
CA THR A 50 25.25 12.46 -23.66
C THR A 50 26.25 11.91 -22.65
N GLN A 51 27.32 12.64 -22.33
CA GLN A 51 28.30 12.23 -21.32
C GLN A 51 27.69 12.24 -19.90
N ASP A 52 26.82 13.23 -19.63
CA ASP A 52 26.11 13.36 -18.34
C ASP A 52 25.14 12.19 -18.08
N PHE A 53 24.78 11.43 -19.12
CA PHE A 53 23.86 10.30 -18.99
C PHE A 53 24.40 9.22 -18.04
N ALA A 54 25.69 8.89 -18.16
CA ALA A 54 26.32 7.86 -17.32
C ALA A 54 26.31 8.26 -15.84
N ASP A 55 26.72 9.49 -15.54
CA ASP A 55 26.76 10.03 -14.18
C ASP A 55 25.35 10.17 -13.58
N CYS A 56 24.38 10.58 -14.40
CA CYS A 56 22.97 10.64 -14.03
C CYS A 56 22.43 9.23 -13.67
N LEU A 57 22.70 8.23 -14.51
CA LEU A 57 22.27 6.86 -14.27
C LEU A 57 22.92 6.27 -13.02
N GLU A 58 24.21 6.52 -12.81
CA GLU A 58 24.91 6.06 -11.62
C GLU A 58 24.36 6.69 -10.34
N SER A 59 24.07 7.99 -10.39
CA SER A 59 23.45 8.73 -9.27
C SER A 59 22.05 8.20 -8.96
N LEU A 60 21.25 7.91 -9.98
CA LEU A 60 19.94 7.27 -9.81
C LEU A 60 20.06 5.88 -9.18
N ARG A 61 20.99 5.06 -9.67
CA ARG A 61 21.26 3.73 -9.13
C ARG A 61 21.64 3.79 -7.65
N ARG A 62 22.56 4.69 -7.28
CA ARG A 62 22.96 4.90 -5.88
C ARG A 62 21.78 5.34 -5.01
N ASN A 63 20.93 6.23 -5.50
CA ASN A 63 19.73 6.68 -4.80
C ASN A 63 18.70 5.56 -4.62
N CYS A 64 18.48 4.71 -5.62
CA CYS A 64 17.61 3.54 -5.52
C CYS A 64 18.12 2.56 -4.46
N ILE A 65 19.42 2.24 -4.47
CA ILE A 65 20.03 1.34 -3.47
C ILE A 65 19.89 1.91 -2.05
N ARG A 66 20.17 3.21 -1.87
CA ARG A 66 20.07 3.89 -0.59
C ARG A 66 18.63 3.91 -0.06
N LYS A 67 17.66 4.30 -0.90
CA LYS A 67 16.23 4.29 -0.55
C LYS A 67 15.76 2.89 -0.20
N ASN A 68 16.12 1.88 -0.99
CA ASN A 68 15.78 0.50 -0.70
C ASN A 68 16.36 0.05 0.65
N SER A 69 17.59 0.44 1.01
CA SER A 69 18.16 0.08 2.31
C SER A 69 17.42 0.71 3.50
N ALA A 70 16.98 1.96 3.37
CA ALA A 70 16.23 2.67 4.41
C ALA A 70 14.80 2.13 4.54
N VAL A 71 14.11 1.96 3.40
CA VAL A 71 12.77 1.33 3.32
C VAL A 71 12.83 -0.09 3.87
N ASN A 72 13.84 -0.89 3.53
CA ASN A 72 14.00 -2.24 4.07
C ASN A 72 14.20 -2.23 5.59
N THR A 73 14.83 -1.21 6.16
CA THR A 73 15.04 -1.11 7.62
C THR A 73 13.76 -0.75 8.36
N GLU A 74 13.04 0.26 7.87
CA GLU A 74 11.74 0.66 8.43
C GLU A 74 10.67 -0.40 8.21
N GLN A 75 10.61 -1.00 7.02
CA GLN A 75 9.72 -2.12 6.71
C GLN A 75 10.04 -3.35 7.54
N ARG A 76 11.32 -3.61 7.86
CA ARG A 76 11.70 -4.69 8.78
C ARG A 76 11.30 -4.39 10.22
N ALA A 77 11.37 -3.14 10.66
CA ALA A 77 10.88 -2.72 11.99
C ALA A 77 9.35 -2.84 12.08
N THR A 78 8.63 -2.37 11.07
CA THR A 78 7.17 -2.51 10.94
C THR A 78 6.76 -3.98 10.82
N HIS A 79 7.52 -4.78 10.07
CA HIS A 79 7.30 -6.22 9.95
C HIS A 79 7.43 -6.93 11.30
N LYS A 80 8.49 -6.65 12.07
CA LYS A 80 8.65 -7.19 13.43
C LYS A 80 7.51 -6.78 14.36
N ASN A 81 7.06 -5.53 14.25
CA ASN A 81 5.93 -5.03 15.04
C ASN A 81 4.59 -5.65 14.65
N LEU A 82 4.41 -6.12 13.42
CA LEU A 82 3.15 -6.74 13.00
C LEU A 82 3.17 -8.26 13.25
N VAL A 83 4.31 -8.94 13.04
CA VAL A 83 4.45 -10.40 13.29
C VAL A 83 4.14 -10.75 14.75
N CYS A 84 4.45 -9.86 15.70
CA CYS A 84 4.14 -10.12 17.11
C CYS A 84 2.63 -10.24 17.39
N TRP A 85 1.78 -9.71 16.52
CA TRP A 85 0.31 -9.79 16.61
C TRP A 85 -0.30 -10.89 15.74
N CYS A 86 0.50 -11.62 14.96
CA CYS A 86 0.03 -12.72 14.12
C CYS A 86 -0.12 -14.02 14.91
N VAL A 87 -0.80 -13.93 16.06
CA VAL A 87 -1.01 -15.01 17.00
C VAL A 87 -2.34 -14.80 17.70
N GLU A 88 -3.06 -15.88 17.99
CA GLU A 88 -4.25 -15.79 18.84
C GLU A 88 -3.86 -15.50 20.31
N GLY A 89 -4.58 -14.57 20.93
CA GLY A 89 -4.42 -14.26 22.35
C GLY A 89 -3.20 -13.37 22.64
N LYS A 90 -2.27 -13.87 23.45
CA LYS A 90 -1.11 -13.09 23.92
C LYS A 90 -0.13 -12.88 22.76
N PRO A 91 0.34 -11.63 22.53
CA PRO A 91 1.36 -11.33 21.53
C PRO A 91 2.64 -12.15 21.72
N LEU A 92 3.31 -12.47 20.63
CA LEU A 92 4.58 -13.17 20.66
C LEU A 92 5.66 -12.30 21.34
N SER A 93 6.56 -12.98 22.04
CA SER A 93 7.73 -12.32 22.63
C SER A 93 8.69 -11.83 21.54
N ARG A 94 9.58 -10.90 21.90
CA ARG A 94 10.62 -10.40 20.98
C ARG A 94 11.48 -11.52 20.43
N ASP A 95 11.80 -12.53 21.24
CA ASP A 95 12.64 -13.65 20.83
C ASP A 95 11.93 -14.56 19.83
N GLN A 96 10.64 -14.83 20.05
CA GLN A 96 9.79 -15.58 19.12
C GLN A 96 9.64 -14.87 17.77
N VAL A 97 9.46 -13.56 17.78
CA VAL A 97 9.41 -12.74 16.57
C VAL A 97 10.76 -12.74 15.85
N ASN A 98 11.87 -12.68 16.58
CA ASN A 98 13.21 -12.75 15.98
C ASN A 98 13.47 -14.11 15.31
N VAL A 99 13.02 -15.21 15.91
CA VAL A 99 13.09 -16.56 15.31
C VAL A 99 12.26 -16.62 14.03
N LEU A 100 10.99 -16.19 14.07
CA LEU A 100 10.12 -16.19 12.88
C LEU A 100 10.62 -15.29 11.76
N THR A 101 11.16 -14.12 12.08
CA THR A 101 11.75 -13.21 11.09
C THR A 101 13.14 -13.63 10.63
N GLY A 102 13.75 -14.63 11.28
CA GLY A 102 14.97 -15.29 10.82
C GLY A 102 14.71 -16.38 9.78
N ILE A 103 13.58 -17.07 9.90
CA ILE A 103 13.18 -18.14 8.96
C ILE A 103 12.26 -17.66 7.83
N THR A 104 11.77 -16.42 7.89
CA THR A 104 10.88 -15.84 6.87
C THR A 104 11.41 -14.50 6.34
N SER A 105 11.28 -14.30 5.02
CA SER A 105 11.66 -13.07 4.31
C SER A 105 10.52 -12.06 4.23
N GLY A 106 9.85 -11.78 5.35
CA GLY A 106 8.69 -10.88 5.39
C GLY A 106 7.34 -11.60 5.52
N PHE A 107 6.24 -10.83 5.52
CA PHE A 107 4.88 -11.37 5.65
C PHE A 107 4.52 -12.38 4.58
N ARG A 108 4.99 -12.15 3.35
CA ARG A 108 4.81 -13.08 2.25
C ARG A 108 5.50 -14.41 2.55
N GLY A 109 6.73 -14.38 3.06
CA GLY A 109 7.44 -15.58 3.50
C GLY A 109 6.74 -16.30 4.65
N PHE A 110 6.05 -15.57 5.52
CA PHE A 110 5.26 -16.14 6.61
C PHE A 110 4.00 -16.87 6.12
N ALA A 111 3.28 -16.29 5.16
CA ALA A 111 2.13 -16.94 4.51
C ALA A 111 2.56 -18.13 3.64
N ASP A 112 3.68 -18.00 2.92
CA ASP A 112 4.27 -19.06 2.10
C ASP A 112 4.72 -20.23 2.99
N LEU A 113 5.36 -19.95 4.12
CA LEU A 113 5.76 -20.96 5.11
C LEU A 113 4.53 -21.72 5.61
N TYR A 114 3.50 -21.02 6.08
CA TYR A 114 2.27 -21.67 6.55
C TYR A 114 1.61 -22.55 5.49
N SER A 115 1.63 -22.12 4.23
CA SER A 115 1.00 -22.82 3.10
C SER A 115 1.86 -23.94 2.52
N SER A 116 3.13 -24.06 2.94
CA SER A 116 4.05 -25.10 2.48
C SER A 116 3.79 -26.46 3.14
N PRO A 117 4.08 -27.58 2.44
CA PRO A 117 4.03 -28.90 3.05
C PRO A 117 4.99 -28.97 4.26
N GLY A 118 4.44 -29.19 5.45
CA GLY A 118 5.22 -29.26 6.69
C GLY A 118 5.48 -27.93 7.39
N GLY A 119 5.13 -26.79 6.79
CA GLY A 119 5.40 -25.49 7.40
C GLY A 119 4.68 -25.23 8.71
N ARG A 120 3.50 -25.84 8.93
CA ARG A 120 2.82 -25.85 10.24
C ARG A 120 3.69 -26.52 11.31
N ALA A 121 4.27 -27.68 10.99
CA ALA A 121 5.18 -28.39 11.90
C ALA A 121 6.45 -27.58 12.15
N THR A 122 7.00 -26.92 11.14
CA THR A 122 8.15 -26.01 11.28
C THR A 122 7.82 -24.85 12.23
N ILE A 123 6.64 -24.24 12.12
CA ILE A 123 6.22 -23.16 13.04
C ILE A 123 6.17 -23.66 14.49
N CYS A 124 5.59 -24.84 14.73
CA CYS A 124 5.53 -25.44 16.07
C CYS A 124 6.90 -25.88 16.60
N GLU A 125 7.81 -26.34 15.74
CA GLU A 125 9.19 -26.69 16.12
C GLU A 125 9.96 -25.47 16.66
N TYR A 126 9.80 -24.31 16.02
CA TYR A 126 10.51 -23.09 16.41
C TYR A 126 9.87 -22.31 17.57
N LEU A 127 8.54 -22.37 17.71
CA LEU A 127 7.81 -21.62 18.74
C LEU A 127 7.40 -22.48 19.95
N GLY A 128 7.50 -23.80 19.83
CA GLY A 128 6.84 -24.75 20.71
C GLY A 128 5.37 -24.94 20.35
N ASP A 129 4.83 -26.13 20.64
CA ASP A 129 3.47 -26.53 20.25
C ASP A 129 2.39 -25.53 20.72
N SER A 130 2.54 -24.96 21.92
CA SER A 130 1.55 -24.03 22.47
C SER A 130 1.48 -22.71 21.71
N ASP A 131 2.61 -22.04 21.48
CA ASP A 131 2.63 -20.76 20.78
C ASP A 131 2.52 -20.94 19.25
N GLY A 132 3.06 -22.05 18.73
CA GLY A 132 2.97 -22.46 17.33
C GLY A 132 1.52 -22.69 16.88
N GLU A 133 0.73 -23.45 17.63
CA GLU A 133 -0.68 -23.70 17.29
C GLU A 133 -1.52 -22.42 17.34
N ARG A 134 -1.21 -21.46 18.22
CA ARG A 134 -1.91 -20.16 18.24
C ARG A 134 -1.58 -19.31 17.01
N VAL A 135 -0.34 -19.38 16.52
CA VAL A 135 0.08 -18.71 15.27
C VAL A 135 -0.58 -19.36 14.06
N VAL A 136 -0.57 -20.69 14.01
CA VAL A 136 -1.22 -21.48 12.97
C VAL A 136 -2.73 -21.23 12.93
N SER A 137 -3.38 -21.12 14.10
CA SER A 137 -4.81 -20.79 14.22
C SER A 137 -5.09 -19.38 13.71
N PHE A 138 -4.28 -18.39 14.08
CA PHE A 138 -4.38 -17.03 13.54
C PHE A 138 -4.24 -17.01 12.01
N LEU A 139 -3.29 -17.75 11.46
CA LEU A 139 -3.07 -17.82 10.00
C LEU A 139 -4.20 -18.52 9.25
N SER A 140 -4.86 -19.50 9.90
CA SER A 140 -5.99 -20.23 9.33
C SER A 140 -7.30 -19.42 9.39
N ASN A 141 -7.53 -18.75 10.51
CA ASN A 141 -8.83 -18.15 10.86
C ASN A 141 -8.84 -16.62 10.73
N GLY A 142 -7.67 -16.00 10.52
CA GLY A 142 -7.49 -14.56 10.58
C GLY A 142 -7.43 -14.02 12.01
N PRO A 143 -7.39 -12.69 12.17
CA PRO A 143 -7.43 -12.06 13.48
C PRO A 143 -8.70 -12.47 14.23
N PRO A 144 -8.63 -12.64 15.57
CA PRO A 144 -9.79 -13.04 16.34
C PRO A 144 -10.92 -12.06 16.07
N GLN A 145 -11.99 -12.56 15.44
CA GLN A 145 -13.26 -11.86 15.38
C GLN A 145 -13.56 -11.42 16.81
N VAL A 146 -13.73 -10.12 17.04
CA VAL A 146 -14.25 -9.62 18.32
C VAL A 146 -15.55 -10.40 18.53
N ARG A 147 -15.51 -11.42 19.38
CA ARG A 147 -16.68 -12.25 19.67
C ARG A 147 -17.70 -11.28 20.24
N LYS A 148 -18.72 -10.92 19.44
CA LYS A 148 -19.94 -10.34 19.97
C LYS A 148 -20.38 -11.29 21.07
N GLN A 149 -20.29 -10.86 22.31
CA GLN A 149 -20.70 -11.66 23.45
C GLN A 149 -22.15 -12.10 23.22
N PRO A 150 -22.48 -13.40 23.36
CA PRO A 150 -23.87 -13.84 23.33
C PRO A 150 -24.50 -13.40 24.66
N GLY A 151 -25.11 -12.22 24.67
CA GLY A 151 -25.67 -11.68 25.91
C GLY A 151 -26.11 -10.23 25.89
N VAL A 152 -26.53 -9.68 24.75
CA VAL A 152 -27.38 -8.46 24.74
C VAL A 152 -28.44 -8.63 23.65
N THR A 153 -29.60 -9.14 24.05
CA THR A 153 -30.83 -8.98 23.26
C THR A 153 -31.09 -7.49 23.10
N TYR A 154 -30.82 -6.94 21.92
CA TYR A 154 -31.37 -5.65 21.53
C TYR A 154 -32.86 -5.87 21.28
N ALA A 155 -33.68 -5.48 22.25
CA ALA A 155 -35.12 -5.42 22.14
C ALA A 155 -35.49 -4.60 20.90
N HIS A 156 -36.25 -5.22 20.03
CA HIS A 156 -36.80 -4.64 18.82
C HIS A 156 -37.92 -3.66 19.22
N ASN A 157 -37.61 -2.37 19.30
CA ASN A 157 -38.63 -1.34 19.47
C ASN A 157 -38.79 -0.55 18.17
N ASN A 158 -39.63 -1.11 17.29
CA ASN A 158 -40.35 -0.36 16.28
C ASN A 158 -41.25 0.68 16.96
N LYS A 159 -41.00 1.96 16.69
CA LYS A 159 -42.03 3.01 16.77
C LYS A 159 -41.88 3.93 15.56
N TYR A 160 -42.59 3.59 14.49
CA TYR A 160 -43.06 4.58 13.53
C TYR A 160 -44.35 5.21 14.08
N PRO A 161 -44.53 6.54 14.02
CA PRO A 161 -45.85 7.12 13.89
C PRO A 161 -46.26 7.21 12.42
N GLN A 162 -47.53 6.89 12.22
CA GLN A 162 -48.33 6.92 11.00
C GLN A 162 -48.24 8.24 10.22
N GLY A 163 -48.32 8.14 8.89
CA GLY A 163 -48.48 9.29 8.01
C GLY A 163 -48.60 8.93 6.54
N ASN A 164 -49.69 8.28 6.13
CA ASN A 164 -50.11 8.23 4.73
C ASN A 164 -50.73 9.57 4.34
N GLY A 165 -50.16 10.24 3.34
CA GLY A 165 -50.73 11.39 2.65
C GLY A 165 -50.15 11.48 1.24
N VAL A 166 -50.97 11.17 0.25
CA VAL A 166 -50.64 11.13 -1.19
C VAL A 166 -50.54 12.54 -1.74
N SER A 167 -49.49 12.85 -2.51
CA SER A 167 -49.59 13.67 -3.75
C SER A 167 -48.29 13.62 -4.56
N GLN A 168 -48.46 13.33 -5.85
CA GLN A 168 -47.47 13.44 -6.92
C GLN A 168 -46.86 14.85 -6.96
N VAL A 169 -45.54 14.94 -7.18
CA VAL A 169 -44.97 15.93 -8.11
C VAL A 169 -43.60 15.45 -8.59
N GLU A 170 -43.53 15.40 -9.90
CA GLU A 170 -42.43 15.15 -10.82
C GLU A 170 -41.29 16.17 -10.64
N ALA A 171 -40.02 15.74 -10.69
CA ALA A 171 -38.88 16.64 -10.91
C ALA A 171 -37.67 15.88 -11.50
N GLU A 172 -37.53 16.02 -12.82
CA GLU A 172 -36.32 15.76 -13.62
C GLU A 172 -35.24 16.86 -13.41
N PRO A 173 -33.99 16.66 -13.88
CA PRO A 173 -32.76 17.17 -13.24
C PRO A 173 -32.29 18.55 -13.73
N ILE A 174 -31.60 19.27 -12.83
CA ILE A 174 -31.00 20.59 -13.08
C ILE A 174 -29.73 20.43 -13.92
N ARG A 175 -29.81 20.88 -15.19
CA ARG A 175 -28.67 21.17 -16.06
C ARG A 175 -28.96 22.46 -16.82
N ALA A 176 -28.29 23.56 -16.50
CA ALA A 176 -27.85 24.58 -17.47
C ALA A 176 -27.24 25.84 -16.81
N MET A 177 -26.01 26.14 -17.23
CA MET A 177 -25.55 27.45 -17.72
C MET A 177 -25.60 28.67 -16.78
N LEU A 178 -24.44 28.95 -16.17
CA LEU A 178 -23.98 30.30 -15.86
C LEU A 178 -23.33 30.89 -17.11
N GLN A 179 -23.92 31.95 -17.68
CA GLN A 179 -23.25 32.90 -18.58
C GLN A 179 -22.71 34.10 -17.76
N PRO A 180 -21.59 34.74 -18.21
CA PRO A 180 -20.93 35.83 -17.49
C PRO A 180 -21.58 37.21 -17.77
N PRO A 181 -21.41 38.19 -16.85
CA PRO A 181 -21.98 39.53 -16.99
C PRO A 181 -21.08 40.49 -17.79
N SER A 182 -21.73 41.53 -18.32
CA SER A 182 -21.23 42.62 -19.16
C SER A 182 -20.16 43.52 -18.53
#